data_AF-A0A2S4L565-F1
#
_entry.id   AF-A0A2S4L565-F1
#
_cell.length_a   1.000
_cell.length_b   1.000
_cell.length_c   1.000
_cell.angle_alpha   90.00
_cell.angle_beta   90.00
_cell.angle_gamma   90.00
#
_symmetry.space_group_name_H-M   'P 1'
#
loop_
_entity.id
_entity.type
_entity.pdbx_description
1 polymer ?
#
loop_
_entity_poly.entity_id
_entity_poly.type
_entity_poly.pdbx_seq_one_letter_code
_entity_poly.pdbx_strand_id
1 'polypeptide(L)'
;MGWMASCGKWKSTIVSRPSKYSGTPRLRKTPDIGRCNGSARMPLLQMIHVATEHYPDSIWLKPNPRTFSDAVRNLHAFSDEGRQQKLFRDAPGAVNHTSTPRTRKCFGWTTLRGEDLCALRPDARPPEVQMDGLARGISPTESYCAILYEFLPDNSCALAADVLQSQLDFFWLSGFCLVPLRSENWKGPGILLDLADLICPWQAGWFSSLYRRRQAEEITQSLAYP
;
A
#
# COMPACT_ATOMS: atom_id res chain seq x y z
N MET A 1 -13.47 10.49 -18.94
CA MET A 1 -12.86 9.21 -18.51
C MET A 1 -11.37 9.46 -18.33
N GLY A 2 -10.91 9.62 -17.10
CA GLY A 2 -9.51 9.88 -16.77
C GLY A 2 -8.89 8.65 -16.12
N TRP A 3 -7.81 8.13 -16.69
CA TRP A 3 -7.01 7.06 -16.12
C TRP A 3 -5.80 7.70 -15.44
N MET A 4 -5.53 7.33 -14.18
CA MET A 4 -4.29 7.70 -13.51
C MET A 4 -3.45 6.44 -13.38
N ALA A 5 -2.40 6.34 -14.20
CA ALA A 5 -1.45 5.23 -14.19
C ALA A 5 -0.19 5.66 -13.41
N SER A 6 0.10 4.98 -12.30
CA SER A 6 1.42 5.06 -11.67
C SER A 6 2.33 4.05 -12.37
N CYS A 7 3.24 4.53 -13.21
CA CYS A 7 4.19 3.71 -13.99
C CYS A 7 5.61 3.93 -13.43
N GLY A 8 6.10 2.98 -12.63
CA GLY A 8 7.48 3.01 -12.13
C GLY A 8 8.39 2.09 -12.95
N LYS A 9 9.47 2.64 -13.54
CA LYS A 9 10.61 1.84 -14.02
C LYS A 9 11.50 1.47 -12.83
N TRP A 10 11.54 0.19 -12.46
CA TRP A 10 12.48 -0.33 -11.46
C TRP A 10 13.53 -1.19 -12.14
N LYS A 11 14.79 -0.72 -12.17
CA LYS A 11 15.94 -1.60 -12.42
C LYS A 11 16.26 -2.33 -11.11
N SER A 12 16.31 -3.65 -11.16
CA SER A 12 16.72 -4.51 -10.06
C SER A 12 18.20 -4.28 -9.74
N THR A 13 18.49 -3.55 -8.66
CA THR A 13 19.82 -3.60 -8.03
C THR A 13 19.79 -4.69 -6.98
N ILE A 14 20.27 -5.88 -7.35
CA ILE A 14 20.50 -6.98 -6.41
C ILE A 14 21.68 -6.56 -5.52
N VAL A 15 21.41 -6.16 -4.28
CA VAL A 15 22.45 -6.04 -3.26
C VAL A 15 22.58 -7.40 -2.59
N SER A 16 23.49 -8.23 -3.09
CA SER A 16 23.89 -9.48 -2.46
C SER A 16 24.71 -9.19 -1.19
N ARG A 17 24.17 -9.51 -0.01
CA ARG A 17 24.99 -9.74 1.19
C ARG A 17 25.27 -11.24 1.33
N PRO A 18 26.50 -11.65 1.72
CA PRO A 18 26.86 -13.05 1.82
C PRO A 18 26.26 -13.67 3.10
N SER A 19 25.44 -14.70 2.93
CA SER A 19 25.02 -15.57 4.05
C SER A 19 25.77 -16.89 3.94
N LYS A 20 26.70 -17.11 4.86
CA LYS A 20 27.37 -18.39 5.10
C LYS A 20 26.39 -19.32 5.81
N TYR A 21 25.57 -20.09 5.12
CA TYR A 21 25.04 -21.36 5.65
C TYR A 21 24.66 -22.29 4.50
N SER A 22 25.37 -23.41 4.44
CA SER A 22 25.18 -24.52 3.50
C SER A 22 23.91 -25.29 3.82
N GLY A 23 23.03 -25.41 2.84
CA GLY A 23 21.85 -26.27 2.88
C GLY A 23 20.88 -25.84 1.80
N THR A 24 20.87 -26.54 0.66
CA THR A 24 20.02 -26.25 -0.49
C THR A 24 18.66 -26.94 -0.36
N PRO A 25 17.54 -26.20 -0.33
CA PRO A 25 16.26 -26.74 -0.77
C PRO A 25 15.94 -26.24 -2.18
N ARG A 26 15.57 -27.17 -3.07
CA ARG A 26 15.09 -26.89 -4.43
C ARG A 26 13.83 -26.02 -4.37
N LEU A 27 13.96 -24.74 -4.69
CA LEU A 27 12.83 -23.87 -4.99
C LEU A 27 12.25 -24.27 -6.36
N ARG A 28 11.01 -24.76 -6.36
CA ARG A 28 10.19 -24.84 -7.57
C ARG A 28 10.04 -23.42 -8.10
N LYS A 29 10.46 -23.19 -9.34
CA LYS A 29 10.25 -21.92 -10.05
C LYS A 29 8.74 -21.67 -10.15
N THR A 30 8.23 -20.74 -9.36
CA THR A 30 6.94 -20.10 -9.63
C THR A 30 7.10 -19.13 -10.80
N PRO A 31 6.07 -18.91 -11.64
CA PRO A 31 6.20 -18.07 -12.82
C PRO A 31 6.37 -16.60 -12.41
N ASP A 32 7.48 -15.99 -12.80
CA ASP A 32 7.73 -14.55 -13.06
C ASP A 32 6.89 -13.49 -12.28
N ILE A 33 6.73 -13.65 -10.96
CA ILE A 33 6.14 -12.65 -10.03
C ILE A 33 7.07 -11.42 -9.85
N GLY A 34 8.33 -11.50 -10.29
CA GLY A 34 9.39 -10.53 -9.96
C GLY A 34 9.36 -9.18 -10.70
N ARG A 35 8.41 -8.92 -11.60
CA ARG A 35 8.47 -7.73 -12.48
C ARG A 35 7.73 -6.49 -11.96
N CYS A 36 6.81 -6.64 -11.00
CA CYS A 36 6.09 -5.52 -10.41
C CYS A 36 6.23 -5.56 -8.86
N ASN A 37 7.40 -5.19 -8.33
CA ASN A 37 7.68 -5.18 -6.88
C ASN A 37 6.78 -4.23 -6.04
N GLY A 38 6.02 -3.35 -6.70
CA GLY A 38 4.97 -2.54 -6.05
C GLY A 38 3.73 -3.35 -5.64
N SER A 39 3.56 -4.57 -6.16
CA SER A 39 2.33 -5.36 -6.06
C SER A 39 2.11 -6.08 -4.73
N ALA A 40 3.08 -6.14 -3.81
CA ALA A 40 2.92 -6.92 -2.57
C ALA A 40 1.88 -6.32 -1.59
N ARG A 41 1.56 -5.03 -1.71
CA ARG A 41 0.64 -4.32 -0.78
C ARG A 41 -0.81 -4.69 -1.01
N MET A 42 -1.18 -4.93 -2.27
CA MET A 42 -2.56 -5.17 -2.67
C MET A 42 -3.09 -6.53 -2.20
N PRO A 43 -2.37 -7.65 -2.42
CA PRO A 43 -2.75 -8.94 -1.85
C PRO A 43 -2.83 -8.90 -0.33
N LEU A 44 -1.95 -8.12 0.32
CA LEU A 44 -1.93 -8.02 1.77
C LEU A 44 -3.16 -7.27 2.32
N LEU A 45 -3.52 -6.13 1.74
CA LEU A 45 -4.75 -5.42 2.09
C LEU A 45 -5.99 -6.27 1.80
N GLN A 46 -6.01 -6.99 0.69
CA GLN A 46 -7.12 -7.88 0.34
C GLN A 46 -7.24 -9.04 1.35
N MET A 47 -6.12 -9.64 1.77
CA MET A 47 -6.10 -10.65 2.83
C MET A 47 -6.66 -10.11 4.14
N ILE A 48 -6.28 -8.88 4.53
CA ILE A 48 -6.81 -8.23 5.74
C ILE A 48 -8.33 -8.01 5.64
N HIS A 49 -8.83 -7.55 4.49
CA HIS A 49 -10.28 -7.36 4.27
C HIS A 49 -11.02 -8.70 4.39
N VAL A 50 -10.54 -9.74 3.70
CA VAL A 50 -11.13 -11.08 3.74
C VAL A 50 -11.16 -11.63 5.17
N ALA A 51 -10.04 -11.49 5.90
CA ALA A 51 -9.93 -11.94 7.28
C ALA A 51 -10.93 -11.24 8.20
N THR A 52 -11.12 -9.94 8.02
CA THR A 52 -12.02 -9.13 8.85
C THR A 52 -13.49 -9.41 8.51
N GLU A 53 -13.84 -9.57 7.24
CA GLU A 53 -15.20 -9.88 6.78
C GLU A 53 -15.66 -11.28 7.22
N HIS A 54 -14.77 -12.29 7.14
CA HIS A 54 -15.14 -13.68 7.39
C HIS A 54 -14.92 -14.12 8.85
N TYR A 55 -14.10 -13.38 9.61
CA TYR A 55 -13.74 -13.75 10.99
C TYR A 55 -13.70 -12.54 11.96
N PRO A 56 -14.80 -11.76 12.08
CA PRO A 56 -14.82 -10.46 12.76
C PRO A 56 -14.46 -10.50 14.26
N ASP A 57 -14.49 -11.66 14.93
CA ASP A 57 -14.19 -11.78 16.38
C ASP A 57 -12.85 -12.49 16.70
N SER A 58 -12.01 -12.67 15.67
CA SER A 58 -10.77 -13.45 15.78
C SER A 58 -9.50 -12.60 15.73
N ILE A 59 -9.60 -11.33 15.34
CA ILE A 59 -8.46 -10.45 15.11
C ILE A 59 -8.28 -9.54 16.32
N TRP A 60 -7.30 -9.87 17.15
CA TRP A 60 -6.93 -9.08 18.33
C TRP A 60 -5.59 -8.41 18.08
N LEU A 61 -5.58 -7.07 18.08
CA LEU A 61 -4.40 -6.26 17.79
C LEU A 61 -3.83 -5.64 19.07
N LYS A 62 -2.51 -5.47 19.09
CA LYS A 62 -1.84 -4.72 20.15
C LYS A 62 -2.26 -3.25 20.07
N PRO A 63 -2.70 -2.65 21.19
CA PRO A 63 -2.99 -1.22 21.21
C PRO A 63 -1.69 -0.44 21.22
N ASN A 64 -1.73 0.75 20.61
CA ASN A 64 -0.59 1.68 20.58
C ASN A 64 0.74 1.03 20.13
N PRO A 65 0.78 0.33 18.98
CA PRO A 65 2.01 -0.31 18.52
C PRO A 65 3.07 0.73 18.16
N ARG A 66 4.33 0.49 18.57
CA ARG A 66 5.43 1.46 18.39
C ARG A 66 6.69 0.87 17.77
N THR A 67 6.83 -0.46 17.81
CA THR A 67 8.05 -1.13 17.35
C THR A 67 7.80 -1.94 16.09
N PHE A 68 8.88 -2.29 15.37
CA PHE A 68 8.84 -3.25 14.26
C PHE A 68 8.19 -4.57 14.68
N SER A 69 8.54 -5.07 15.87
CA SER A 69 7.96 -6.30 16.41
C SER A 69 6.46 -6.17 16.65
N ASP A 70 5.99 -5.02 17.12
CA ASP A 70 4.55 -4.77 17.26
C ASP A 70 3.85 -4.73 15.90
N ALA A 71 4.43 -4.05 14.91
CA ALA A 71 3.91 -3.96 13.56
C ALA A 71 3.78 -5.35 12.90
N VAL A 72 4.82 -6.18 13.00
CA VAL A 72 4.81 -7.55 12.49
C VAL A 72 3.76 -8.40 13.21
N ARG A 73 3.65 -8.31 14.54
CA ARG A 73 2.67 -9.10 15.30
C ARG A 73 1.23 -8.68 14.99
N ASN A 74 0.97 -7.38 14.86
CA ASN A 74 -0.35 -6.90 14.46
C ASN A 74 -0.70 -7.34 13.03
N LEU A 75 0.23 -7.23 12.09
CA LEU A 75 0.01 -7.69 10.73
C LEU A 75 -0.20 -9.22 10.67
N HIS A 76 0.56 -9.97 11.45
CA HIS A 76 0.42 -11.42 11.60
C HIS A 76 -0.94 -11.82 12.19
N ALA A 77 -1.55 -11.00 13.05
CA ALA A 77 -2.86 -11.27 13.64
C ALA A 77 -3.99 -11.43 12.59
N PHE A 78 -3.77 -10.97 11.35
CA PHE A 78 -4.70 -11.17 10.24
C PHE A 78 -4.50 -12.50 9.50
N SER A 79 -3.37 -13.22 9.69
CA SER A 79 -3.16 -14.54 9.11
C SER A 79 -3.99 -15.61 9.82
N ASP A 80 -4.16 -16.78 9.20
CA ASP A 80 -4.92 -17.88 9.81
C ASP A 80 -4.30 -18.31 11.15
N GLU A 81 -2.97 -18.39 11.20
CA GLU A 81 -2.21 -18.72 12.41
C GLU A 81 -2.35 -17.64 13.48
N GLY A 82 -2.25 -16.36 13.10
CA GLY A 82 -2.41 -15.25 14.04
C GLY A 82 -3.81 -15.18 14.65
N ARG A 83 -4.86 -15.38 13.83
CA ARG A 83 -6.27 -15.43 14.28
C ARG A 83 -6.56 -16.61 15.18
N GLN A 84 -5.87 -17.73 15.03
CA GLN A 84 -5.98 -18.88 15.94
C GLN A 84 -5.27 -18.62 17.27
N GLN A 85 -4.08 -18.00 17.24
CA GLN A 85 -3.29 -17.70 18.43
C GLN A 85 -3.91 -16.61 19.31
N LYS A 86 -4.57 -15.59 18.72
CA LYS A 86 -5.22 -14.48 19.42
C LYS A 86 -4.32 -13.83 20.48
N LEU A 87 -3.06 -13.62 20.11
CA LEU A 87 -1.97 -13.25 21.01
C LEU A 87 -2.29 -12.09 21.96
N PHE A 88 -3.07 -11.10 21.48
CA PHE A 88 -3.38 -9.89 22.24
C PHE A 88 -4.75 -9.90 22.92
N ARG A 89 -5.54 -10.98 22.84
CA ARG A 89 -6.92 -11.01 23.35
C ARG A 89 -7.05 -10.51 24.79
N ASP A 90 -6.17 -11.00 25.66
CA ASP A 90 -6.21 -10.68 27.09
C ASP A 90 -5.28 -9.51 27.46
N ALA A 91 -4.68 -8.85 26.46
CA ALA A 91 -3.80 -7.71 26.71
C ALA A 91 -4.64 -6.47 27.09
N PRO A 92 -4.20 -5.67 28.08
CA PRO A 92 -4.89 -4.44 28.44
C PRO A 92 -5.06 -3.49 27.25
N GLY A 93 -6.31 -3.10 26.98
CA GLY A 93 -6.65 -2.19 25.89
C GLY A 93 -6.58 -2.80 24.49
N ALA A 94 -6.48 -4.13 24.36
CA ALA A 94 -6.48 -4.81 23.08
C ALA A 94 -7.65 -4.39 22.18
N VAL A 95 -7.36 -4.25 20.89
CA VAL A 95 -8.34 -3.84 19.90
C VAL A 95 -8.88 -5.10 19.22
N ASN A 96 -10.16 -5.39 19.42
CA ASN A 96 -10.87 -6.36 18.59
C ASN A 96 -11.20 -5.69 17.25
N HIS A 97 -10.52 -6.10 16.19
CA HIS A 97 -10.68 -5.49 14.87
C HIS A 97 -11.77 -6.20 14.08
N THR A 98 -12.99 -5.65 14.13
CA THR A 98 -14.19 -6.28 13.57
C THR A 98 -14.62 -5.73 12.21
N SER A 99 -14.05 -4.59 11.78
CA SER A 99 -14.40 -3.94 10.52
C SER A 99 -13.22 -3.18 9.93
N THR A 100 -13.02 -3.28 8.62
CA THR A 100 -12.07 -2.45 7.89
C THR A 100 -12.77 -1.21 7.32
N PRO A 101 -12.15 -0.03 7.35
CA PRO A 101 -12.66 1.11 6.61
C PRO A 101 -12.61 0.80 5.11
N ARG A 102 -13.48 1.44 4.33
CA ARG A 102 -13.46 1.33 2.87
C ARG A 102 -12.10 1.74 2.33
N THR A 103 -11.42 0.84 1.63
CA THR A 103 -10.22 1.13 0.84
C THR A 103 -10.55 1.10 -0.65
N ARG A 104 -9.71 1.75 -1.45
CA ARG A 104 -9.83 1.71 -2.91
C ARG A 104 -9.61 0.28 -3.41
N LYS A 105 -10.56 -0.28 -4.17
CA LYS A 105 -10.40 -1.63 -4.71
C LYS A 105 -9.26 -1.67 -5.73
N CYS A 106 -8.46 -2.74 -5.69
CA CYS A 106 -7.52 -3.09 -6.74
C CYS A 106 -8.05 -4.32 -7.48
N PHE A 107 -8.15 -4.21 -8.80
CA PHE A 107 -8.61 -5.29 -9.67
C PHE A 107 -7.44 -6.11 -10.25
N GLY A 108 -6.22 -5.85 -9.81
CA GLY A 108 -5.01 -6.53 -10.25
C GLY A 108 -4.16 -5.65 -11.16
N TRP A 109 -3.46 -6.27 -12.10
CA TRP A 109 -2.60 -5.58 -13.05
C TRP A 109 -2.90 -6.02 -14.49
N THR A 110 -2.53 -5.16 -15.43
CA THR A 110 -2.61 -5.43 -16.86
C THR A 110 -1.33 -4.96 -17.55
N THR A 111 -1.14 -5.41 -18.79
CA THR A 111 -0.04 -4.96 -19.65
C THR A 111 -0.57 -3.94 -20.64
N LEU A 112 0.12 -2.81 -20.74
CA LEU A 112 -0.16 -1.75 -21.71
C LEU A 112 1.00 -1.64 -22.70
N ARG A 113 0.69 -1.40 -23.98
CA ARG A 113 1.71 -1.09 -24.97
C ARG A 113 2.06 0.39 -24.92
N GLY A 114 3.33 0.71 -25.08
CA GLY A 114 3.81 2.09 -25.09
C GLY A 114 3.17 2.92 -26.20
N GLU A 115 2.93 2.33 -27.37
CA GLU A 115 2.25 3.01 -28.49
C GLU A 115 0.85 3.50 -28.11
N ASP A 116 0.08 2.70 -27.36
CA ASP A 116 -1.27 3.07 -26.91
C ASP A 116 -1.21 4.25 -25.93
N LEU A 117 -0.22 4.26 -25.04
CA LEU A 117 0.01 5.35 -24.08
C LEU A 117 0.46 6.66 -24.77
N CYS A 118 1.32 6.55 -25.78
CA CYS A 118 1.77 7.70 -26.57
C CYS A 118 0.65 8.27 -27.47
N ALA A 119 -0.33 7.43 -27.86
CA ALA A 119 -1.48 7.84 -28.65
C ALA A 119 -2.55 8.60 -27.84
N LEU A 120 -2.47 8.62 -26.50
CA LEU A 120 -3.39 9.38 -25.65
C LEU A 120 -3.37 10.88 -25.99
N ARG A 121 -4.43 11.60 -25.60
CA ARG A 121 -4.45 13.07 -25.68
C ARG A 121 -3.33 13.65 -24.81
N PRO A 122 -2.71 14.79 -25.17
CA PRO A 122 -1.57 15.34 -24.44
C PRO A 122 -1.78 15.51 -22.93
N ASP A 123 -3.01 15.85 -22.52
CA ASP A 123 -3.43 16.01 -21.12
C ASP A 123 -3.56 14.69 -20.34
N ALA A 124 -3.67 13.56 -21.04
CA ALA A 124 -3.75 12.22 -20.45
C ALA A 124 -2.46 11.40 -20.63
N ARG A 125 -1.44 11.95 -21.31
CA ARG A 125 -0.16 11.27 -21.48
C ARG A 125 0.62 11.28 -20.16
N PRO A 126 1.25 10.16 -19.78
CA PRO A 126 2.20 10.17 -18.67
C PRO A 126 3.31 11.20 -18.94
N PRO A 127 3.62 12.08 -17.97
CA PRO A 127 4.63 13.10 -18.16
C PRO A 127 6.02 12.47 -18.25
N GLU A 128 6.92 13.12 -18.98
CA GLU A 128 8.34 12.82 -18.90
C GLU A 128 8.90 13.40 -17.60
N VAL A 129 9.63 12.57 -16.84
CA VAL A 129 10.19 12.96 -15.55
C VAL A 129 11.70 12.92 -15.62
N GLN A 130 12.36 13.99 -15.19
CA GLN A 130 13.81 14.04 -15.02
C GLN A 130 14.18 13.38 -13.69
N MET A 131 14.95 12.30 -13.74
CA MET A 131 15.37 11.57 -12.55
C MET A 131 16.82 11.12 -12.70
N ASP A 132 17.68 11.52 -11.76
CA ASP A 132 19.13 11.24 -11.77
C ASP A 132 19.84 11.78 -13.04
N GLY A 133 19.39 12.93 -13.56
CA GLY A 133 19.93 13.52 -14.79
C GLY A 133 19.51 12.80 -16.09
N LEU A 134 18.60 11.83 -15.99
CA LEU A 134 18.04 11.12 -17.13
C LEU A 134 16.56 11.42 -17.32
N ALA A 135 16.20 11.79 -18.55
CA ALA A 135 14.84 11.86 -19.03
C ALA A 135 14.20 10.46 -18.99
N ARG A 136 13.18 10.27 -18.15
CA ARG A 136 12.39 9.04 -18.10
C ARG A 136 11.00 9.31 -18.66
N GLY A 137 10.75 8.81 -19.86
CA GLY A 137 9.45 8.86 -20.53
C GLY A 137 8.94 7.48 -20.91
N ILE A 138 7.69 7.45 -21.37
CA ILE A 138 7.08 6.28 -22.00
C ILE A 138 7.61 6.17 -23.43
N SER A 139 8.22 5.02 -23.74
CA SER A 139 8.66 4.66 -25.08
C SER A 139 7.54 3.95 -25.82
N PRO A 140 7.25 4.29 -27.09
CA PRO A 140 6.24 3.60 -27.88
C PRO A 140 6.56 2.12 -28.14
N THR A 141 7.84 1.73 -28.05
CA THR A 141 8.31 0.38 -28.36
C THR A 141 8.38 -0.57 -27.15
N GLU A 142 8.07 -0.07 -25.95
CA GLU A 142 8.10 -0.86 -24.71
C GLU A 142 6.69 -1.31 -24.30
N SER A 143 6.62 -2.32 -23.41
CA SER A 143 5.39 -2.70 -22.70
C SER A 143 5.52 -2.38 -21.22
N TYR A 144 4.40 -1.98 -20.61
CA TYR A 144 4.33 -1.48 -19.24
C TYR A 144 3.34 -2.28 -18.39
N CYS A 145 3.66 -2.49 -17.12
CA CYS A 145 2.77 -3.06 -16.10
C CYS A 145 1.95 -1.90 -15.52
N ALA A 146 0.62 -1.99 -15.59
CA ALA A 146 -0.29 -1.03 -14.99
C ALA A 146 -1.14 -1.71 -13.91
N ILE A 147 -1.34 -1.05 -12.78
CA ILE A 147 -2.23 -1.52 -11.72
C ILE A 147 -3.62 -0.94 -11.98
N LEU A 148 -4.63 -1.81 -11.95
CA LEU A 148 -6.03 -1.44 -12.16
C LEU A 148 -6.69 -1.19 -10.82
N TYR A 149 -7.16 0.03 -10.59
CA TYR A 149 -7.87 0.41 -9.37
C TYR A 149 -9.31 0.86 -9.67
N GLU A 150 -10.14 0.86 -8.63
CA GLU A 150 -11.44 1.51 -8.65
C GLU A 150 -11.32 2.97 -9.09
N PHE A 151 -12.13 3.37 -10.08
CA PHE A 151 -12.26 4.76 -10.43
C PHE A 151 -13.13 5.46 -9.39
N LEU A 152 -12.56 6.45 -8.71
CA LEU A 152 -13.30 7.32 -7.80
C LEU A 152 -13.57 8.63 -8.57
N PRO A 153 -14.83 8.95 -8.88
CA PRO A 153 -15.16 10.19 -9.55
C PRO A 153 -14.74 11.37 -8.67
N ASP A 154 -14.38 12.49 -9.30
CA ASP A 154 -14.18 13.76 -8.60
C ASP A 154 -15.54 14.29 -8.15
N ASN A 155 -16.05 13.71 -7.06
CA ASN A 155 -17.10 14.32 -6.29
C ASN A 155 -16.45 15.30 -5.32
N SER A 156 -16.84 16.56 -5.38
CA SER A 156 -16.34 17.66 -4.54
C SER A 156 -16.69 17.52 -3.06
N CYS A 157 -16.89 16.30 -2.56
CA CYS A 157 -17.03 16.05 -1.13
C CYS A 157 -15.71 16.37 -0.47
N ALA A 158 -15.75 17.32 0.47
CA ALA A 158 -14.61 17.60 1.34
C ALA A 158 -14.15 16.32 2.06
N LEU A 159 -12.85 16.23 2.36
CA LEU A 159 -12.31 15.15 3.17
C LEU A 159 -13.03 15.13 4.52
N ALA A 160 -13.63 13.99 4.87
CA ALA A 160 -14.26 13.81 6.17
C ALA A 160 -13.18 13.35 7.15
N ALA A 161 -12.87 14.20 8.14
CA ALA A 161 -11.74 13.98 9.04
C ALA A 161 -11.85 12.66 9.84
N ASP A 162 -13.07 12.26 10.19
CA ASP A 162 -13.39 11.00 10.88
C ASP A 162 -13.13 9.76 10.01
N VAL A 163 -13.53 9.80 8.73
CA VAL A 163 -13.28 8.72 7.77
C VAL A 163 -11.78 8.62 7.47
N LEU A 164 -11.12 9.77 7.30
CA LEU A 164 -9.69 9.84 7.09
C LEU A 164 -8.91 9.27 8.29
N GLN A 165 -9.25 9.70 9.51
CA GLN A 165 -8.63 9.20 10.73
C GLN A 165 -8.85 7.69 10.89
N SER A 166 -10.05 7.20 10.57
CA SER A 166 -10.35 5.76 10.61
C SER A 166 -9.47 4.95 9.66
N GLN A 167 -9.18 5.47 8.47
CA GLN A 167 -8.23 4.84 7.54
C GLN A 167 -6.78 4.89 8.03
N LEU A 168 -6.34 6.03 8.56
CA LEU A 168 -5.00 6.18 9.13
C LEU A 168 -4.78 5.24 10.31
N ASP A 169 -5.77 5.14 11.20
CA ASP A 169 -5.75 4.25 12.36
C ASP A 169 -5.72 2.79 11.94
N PHE A 170 -6.53 2.42 10.93
CA PHE A 170 -6.52 1.08 10.36
C PHE A 170 -5.13 0.70 9.80
N PHE A 171 -4.51 1.55 9.00
CA PHE A 171 -3.19 1.26 8.43
C PHE A 171 -2.12 1.13 9.52
N TRP A 172 -2.09 2.06 10.47
CA TRP A 172 -1.15 2.03 11.59
C TRP A 172 -1.35 0.79 12.46
N LEU A 173 -2.58 0.49 12.88
CA LEU A 173 -2.89 -0.70 13.69
C LEU A 173 -2.55 -1.99 12.95
N SER A 174 -2.73 -2.03 11.62
CA SER A 174 -2.40 -3.19 10.79
C SER A 174 -0.90 -3.34 10.52
N GLY A 175 -0.04 -2.48 11.09
CA GLY A 175 1.41 -2.59 10.99
C GLY A 175 2.03 -1.84 9.79
N PHE A 176 1.23 -1.11 9.01
CA PHE A 176 1.74 -0.27 7.93
C PHE A 176 2.25 1.05 8.49
N CYS A 177 3.31 1.57 7.88
CA CYS A 177 3.66 2.97 7.97
C CYS A 177 3.37 3.68 6.65
N LEU A 178 3.24 5.00 6.70
CA LEU A 178 3.00 5.85 5.54
C LEU A 178 4.28 6.63 5.24
N VAL A 179 4.62 6.73 3.96
CA VAL A 179 5.53 7.78 3.47
C VAL A 179 5.00 9.17 3.86
N PRO A 180 5.80 10.25 3.78
CA PRO A 180 5.29 11.61 4.00
C PRO A 180 3.98 11.84 3.23
N LEU A 181 2.95 12.28 3.96
CA LEU A 181 1.58 12.35 3.47
C LEU A 181 1.49 13.38 2.35
N ARG A 182 0.96 12.95 1.21
CA ARG A 182 0.64 13.81 0.08
C ARG A 182 -0.85 14.00 0.03
N SER A 183 -1.33 15.22 0.22
CA SER A 183 -2.77 15.49 0.25
C SER A 183 -3.44 15.15 -1.09
N GLU A 184 -2.70 15.28 -2.20
CA GLU A 184 -3.17 14.89 -3.53
C GLU A 184 -3.52 13.40 -3.67
N ASN A 185 -2.96 12.54 -2.81
CA ASN A 185 -3.22 11.11 -2.81
C ASN A 185 -4.50 10.74 -2.04
N TRP A 186 -5.25 11.70 -1.50
CA TRP A 186 -6.50 11.46 -0.77
C TRP A 186 -7.68 12.10 -1.50
N LYS A 187 -8.76 11.35 -1.72
CA LYS A 187 -9.98 11.84 -2.38
C LYS A 187 -11.28 11.41 -1.70
N GLY A 188 -12.37 12.07 -2.09
CA GLY A 188 -13.71 11.82 -1.58
C GLY A 188 -13.76 12.01 -0.06
N PRO A 189 -14.41 11.11 0.70
CA PRO A 189 -14.50 11.26 2.15
C PRO A 189 -13.17 10.98 2.88
N GLY A 190 -12.08 10.63 2.19
CA GLY A 190 -10.79 10.29 2.81
C GLY A 190 -10.21 8.96 2.35
N ILE A 191 -10.39 8.60 1.07
CA ILE A 191 -9.86 7.35 0.49
C ILE A 191 -8.44 7.59 -0.05
N LEU A 192 -7.49 6.77 0.38
CA LEU A 192 -6.13 6.75 -0.18
C LEU A 192 -6.15 6.21 -1.62
N LEU A 193 -5.66 7.00 -2.56
CA LEU A 193 -5.59 6.70 -3.98
C LEU A 193 -4.36 5.90 -4.37
N ASP A 194 -3.19 6.32 -3.85
CA ASP A 194 -1.91 5.70 -4.14
C ASP A 194 -1.50 4.79 -2.99
N LEU A 195 -1.79 3.50 -3.16
CA LEU A 195 -1.44 2.48 -2.17
C LEU A 195 0.07 2.21 -2.13
N ALA A 196 0.88 2.81 -3.01
CA ALA A 196 2.33 2.80 -2.88
C ALA A 196 2.82 3.58 -1.65
N ASP A 197 2.01 4.51 -1.12
CA ASP A 197 2.32 5.27 0.08
C ASP A 197 2.36 4.41 1.35
N LEU A 198 1.69 3.25 1.33
CA LEU A 198 1.71 2.28 2.42
C LEU A 198 3.00 1.47 2.38
N ILE A 199 3.60 1.22 3.53
CA ILE A 199 4.78 0.38 3.64
C ILE A 199 4.54 -0.66 4.73
N CYS A 200 4.56 -1.93 4.37
CA CYS A 200 4.44 -3.02 5.34
C CYS A 200 5.82 -3.40 5.93
N PRO A 201 5.87 -4.09 7.08
CA PRO A 201 7.13 -4.44 7.75
C PRO A 201 8.11 -5.26 6.90
N TRP A 202 7.65 -5.97 5.87
CA TRP A 202 8.54 -6.79 5.02
C TRP A 202 9.15 -6.02 3.85
N GLN A 203 8.86 -4.72 3.72
CA GLN A 203 9.39 -3.87 2.66
C GLN A 203 10.61 -3.07 3.14
N ALA A 204 11.60 -2.89 2.26
CA ALA A 204 12.85 -2.20 2.57
C ALA A 204 12.69 -0.72 3.01
N GLY A 205 11.55 -0.10 2.69
CA GLY A 205 11.24 1.27 3.09
C GLY A 205 10.62 1.40 4.48
N TRP A 206 10.43 0.29 5.22
CA TRP A 206 9.83 0.35 6.54
C TRP A 206 10.86 0.85 7.56
N PHE A 207 10.51 1.91 8.29
CA PHE A 207 11.36 2.46 9.34
C PHE A 207 10.53 2.78 10.59
N SER A 208 11.09 2.52 11.77
CA SER A 208 10.42 2.81 13.05
C SER A 208 10.05 4.29 13.20
N SER A 209 10.84 5.19 12.61
CA SER A 209 10.57 6.64 12.60
C SER A 209 9.32 7.03 11.80
N LEU A 210 8.91 6.19 10.83
CA LEU A 210 7.70 6.39 10.05
C LEU A 210 6.49 5.67 10.66
N TYR A 211 6.71 4.69 11.53
CA TYR A 211 5.65 3.91 12.16
C TYR A 211 5.06 4.64 13.37
N ARG A 212 4.18 5.61 13.07
CA ARG A 212 3.43 6.38 14.06
C ARG A 212 1.97 6.54 13.64
N ARG A 213 1.09 6.69 14.62
CA ARG A 213 -0.29 7.11 14.39
C ARG A 213 -0.30 8.52 13.80
N ARG A 214 -0.75 8.67 12.56
CA ARG A 214 -0.93 9.97 11.89
C ARG A 214 -2.27 10.57 12.29
N GLN A 215 -2.35 11.89 12.29
CA GLN A 215 -3.59 12.63 12.53
C GLN A 215 -4.16 13.17 11.20
N ALA A 216 -5.47 13.13 11.04
CA ALA A 216 -6.18 13.61 9.84
C ALA A 216 -5.88 15.10 9.53
N GLU A 217 -5.58 15.88 10.57
CA GLU A 217 -5.16 17.27 10.51
C GLU A 217 -3.88 17.46 9.68
N GLU A 218 -2.95 16.50 9.70
CA GLU A 218 -1.70 16.56 8.91
C GLU A 218 -1.99 16.64 7.39
N ILE A 219 -3.15 16.14 6.94
CA ILE A 219 -3.57 16.10 5.53
C ILE A 219 -4.53 17.23 5.21
N THR A 220 -5.47 17.53 6.12
CA THR A 220 -6.46 18.59 5.89
C THR A 220 -5.86 19.99 6.02
N GLN A 221 -4.87 20.19 6.89
CA GLN A 221 -4.17 21.48 7.01
C GLN A 221 -3.25 21.78 5.82
N SER A 222 -2.64 20.75 5.22
CA SER A 222 -1.84 20.92 3.99
C SER A 222 -2.69 21.27 2.76
N LEU A 223 -4.00 21.08 2.83
CA LEU A 223 -4.95 21.56 1.80
C LEU A 223 -5.52 22.95 2.10
N ALA A 224 -5.50 23.38 3.37
CA ALA A 224 -6.00 24.69 3.79
C ALA A 224 -5.03 25.84 3.45
N TYR A 225 -3.76 25.52 3.20
CA TYR A 225 -2.71 26.47 2.82
C TYR A 225 -1.94 25.96 1.57
N PRO A 226 -2.49 26.15 0.35
CA PRO A 226 -1.83 25.77 -0.89
C PRO A 226 -0.59 26.62 -1.21
#